data_AF-A0A9E5KE58-F1
#
_entry.id   AF-A0A9E5KE58-F1
#
_cell.length_a   1.000
_cell.length_b   1.000
_cell.length_c   1.000
_cell.angle_alpha   90.00
_cell.angle_beta   90.00
_cell.angle_gamma   90.00
#
_symmetry.space_group_name_H-M   'P 1'
#
loop_
_entity.id
_entity.type
_entity.pdbx_description
1 polymer ?
#
loop_
_entity_poly.entity_id
_entity_poly.type
_entity_poly.pdbx_seq_one_letter_code
_entity_poly.pdbx_strand_id
1 'polypeptide(L)' 'MAWTQTDEVWKARVVPAGKGFVRWKDVSLALKARGFRGVISLHGEYEAEGTANRVQIAKDEDRFLKTNGI' A
#
# COMPACT_ATOMS: atom_id res chain seq x y z
N MET A 1 3.07 -4.54 -1.96
CA MET A 1 3.84 -5.78 -2.17
C MET A 1 5.25 -5.62 -1.62
N ALA A 2 5.78 -6.66 -0.98
CA ALA A 2 7.16 -6.76 -0.53
C ALA A 2 7.75 -8.08 -1.04
N TRP A 3 9.06 -8.09 -1.25
CA TRP A 3 9.82 -9.28 -1.60
C TRP A 3 10.80 -9.58 -0.48
N THR A 4 10.79 -10.82 -0.01
CA THR A 4 11.73 -11.29 1.02
C THR A 4 12.43 -12.53 0.49
N GLN A 5 13.76 -12.57 0.63
CA GLN A 5 14.55 -13.74 0.29
C GLN A 5 14.68 -14.64 1.53
N THR A 6 14.26 -15.90 1.41
CA THR A 6 14.38 -16.93 2.45
C THR A 6 14.88 -18.20 1.78
N ASP A 7 15.94 -18.82 2.29
CA ASP A 7 16.51 -20.07 1.76
C ASP A 7 16.75 -20.01 0.24
N GLU A 8 17.40 -18.93 -0.21
CA GLU A 8 17.70 -18.64 -1.63
C GLU A 8 16.48 -18.43 -2.56
N VAL A 9 15.26 -18.51 -2.04
CA VAL A 9 14.03 -18.30 -2.82
C VAL A 9 13.44 -16.92 -2.53
N TRP A 10 13.08 -16.21 -3.60
CA TRP A 10 12.31 -14.97 -3.52
C TRP A 10 10.83 -15.25 -3.33
N LYS A 11 10.26 -14.74 -2.23
CA LYS A 11 8.83 -14.83 -1.95
C LYS A 11 8.19 -13.45 -2.01
N ALA A 12 7.13 -13.32 -2.80
CA ALA A 12 6.29 -12.13 -2.83
C ALA A 12 5.23 -12.21 -1.74
N ARG A 13 4.99 -11.09 -1.07
CA ARG A 13 3.89 -10.93 -0.10
C ARG A 13 3.10 -9.66 -0.39
N VAL A 14 1.78 -9.77 -0.34
CA VAL A 14 0.90 -8.60 -0.29
C VAL A 14 1.02 -7.98 1.10
N VAL A 15 1.38 -6.71 1.14
CA VAL A 15 1.61 -5.96 2.38
C VAL A 15 0.96 -4.58 2.26
N PRO A 16 0.61 -3.95 3.38
CA PRO A 16 0.04 -2.61 3.41
C PRO A 16 0.88 -1.56 2.67
N ALA A 17 0.22 -0.50 2.18
CA ALA A 17 0.87 0.69 1.66
C ALA A 17 1.89 1.24 2.68
N GLY A 18 3.06 1.66 2.18
CA GLY A 18 4.18 2.10 3.03
C GLY A 18 5.01 0.98 3.67
N LYS A 19 4.59 -0.29 3.59
CA LYS A 19 5.38 -1.45 4.05
C LYS A 19 6.05 -2.23 2.92
N GLY A 20 5.73 -1.87 1.67
CA GLY A 20 6.28 -2.47 0.46
C GLY A 20 7.30 -1.58 -0.25
N PHE A 21 7.71 -2.00 -1.44
CA PHE A 21 8.70 -1.28 -2.25
C PHE A 21 8.12 -0.14 -3.11
N VAL A 22 6.80 0.05 -3.10
CA VAL A 22 6.15 1.07 -3.94
C VAL A 22 6.52 2.48 -3.46
N ARG A 23 7.05 3.29 -4.38
CA ARG A 23 7.39 4.70 -4.14
C ARG A 23 6.14 5.57 -4.27
N TRP A 24 5.33 5.62 -3.22
CA TRP A 24 4.02 6.28 -3.24
C TRP A 24 4.04 7.78 -3.56
N LYS A 25 5.12 8.49 -3.21
CA LYS A 25 5.30 9.89 -3.63
C LYS A 25 5.38 10.03 -5.14
N ASP A 26 6.12 9.15 -5.82
CA ASP A 26 6.24 9.15 -7.28
C ASP A 26 4.90 8.84 -7.94
N VAL A 27 4.13 7.89 -7.37
CA VAL A 27 2.78 7.57 -7.82
C VAL A 27 1.88 8.81 -7.73
N SER A 28 1.89 9.52 -6.60
CA SER A 28 1.11 10.76 -6.43
C SER A 28 1.52 11.83 -7.44
N LEU A 29 2.82 12.05 -7.63
CA LEU A 29 3.33 13.03 -8.59
C LEU A 29 2.90 12.69 -10.01
N ALA A 30 2.96 11.42 -10.41
CA ALA A 30 2.53 10.98 -11.73
C ALA A 30 1.02 11.19 -11.95
N LEU A 31 0.18 10.83 -10.97
CA LEU A 31 -1.27 11.05 -11.04
C LEU A 31 -1.61 12.55 -11.20
N LYS A 32 -0.97 13.40 -10.39
CA LYS A 32 -1.15 14.86 -10.45
C LYS A 32 -0.67 15.45 -11.77
N ALA A 33 0.49 15.01 -12.27
CA ALA A 33 1.04 15.47 -13.55
C ALA A 33 0.12 15.13 -14.73
N ARG A 34 -0.68 14.07 -14.62
CA ARG A 34 -1.69 13.69 -15.61
C ARG A 34 -3.07 14.31 -15.37
N GLY A 35 -3.20 15.14 -14.34
CA GLY A 35 -4.46 15.80 -13.99
C GLY A 35 -5.54 14.84 -13.50
N PHE A 36 -5.17 13.66 -12.97
CA PHE A 36 -6.15 12.72 -12.43
C PHE A 36 -6.84 13.30 -11.20
N ARG A 37 -8.18 13.28 -11.19
CA ARG A 37 -9.04 13.76 -10.09
C ARG A 37 -10.13 12.76 -9.71
N GLY A 38 -10.01 11.52 -10.17
CA GLY A 38 -10.98 10.46 -9.89
C GLY A 38 -10.79 9.86 -8.50
N VAL A 39 -11.69 8.93 -8.17
CA VAL A 39 -11.61 8.14 -6.94
C VAL A 39 -10.47 7.12 -7.04
N ILE A 40 -9.74 6.95 -5.94
CA ILE A 40 -8.73 5.90 -5.78
C ILE A 40 -9.29 4.87 -4.79
N SER A 41 -9.35 3.61 -5.21
CA SER A 41 -9.81 2.49 -4.37
C SER A 41 -8.62 1.82 -3.68
N LEU A 42 -8.70 1.63 -2.37
CA LEU A 42 -7.71 0.87 -1.59
C LEU A 42 -8.15 -0.59 -1.47
N HIS A 43 -7.33 -1.51 -1.98
CA HIS A 43 -7.54 -2.96 -1.89
C HIS A 43 -6.59 -3.57 -0.85
N GLY A 44 -7.11 -3.92 0.32
CA GLY A 44 -6.35 -4.50 1.43
C GLY A 44 -6.33 -6.03 1.42
N GLU A 45 -5.72 -6.64 0.40
CA GLU A 45 -5.69 -8.11 0.19
C GLU A 45 -4.57 -8.83 0.98
N TYR A 46 -4.22 -8.31 2.15
CA TYR A 46 -3.18 -8.88 3.02
C TYR A 46 -3.77 -9.70 4.17
N GLU A 47 -2.95 -10.62 4.68
CA GLU A 47 -3.22 -11.37 5.90
C GLU A 47 -3.27 -10.44 7.12
N ALA A 48 -4.25 -10.66 7.98
CA ALA A 48 -4.42 -9.94 9.24
C ALA A 48 -4.94 -10.89 10.31
N GLU A 49 -4.58 -10.66 11.57
CA GLU A 49 -5.02 -11.45 12.73
C GLU A 49 -6.46 -11.07 13.12
N GLY A 50 -7.39 -11.33 12.21
CA GLY A 50 -8.82 -11.05 12.37
C GLY A 50 -9.28 -9.66 11.92
N THR A 51 -10.60 -9.45 11.99
CA THR A 51 -11.27 -8.27 11.42
C THR A 51 -10.88 -6.96 12.10
N ALA A 52 -10.75 -6.94 13.43
CA ALA A 52 -10.39 -5.72 14.16
C ALA A 52 -8.99 -5.22 13.76
N ASN A 53 -8.03 -6.14 13.65
CA ASN A 53 -6.68 -5.86 13.19
C ASN A 53 -6.70 -5.34 11.73
N ARG A 54 -7.46 -6.02 10.84
CA ARG A 54 -7.63 -5.58 9.44
C ARG A 54 -8.17 -4.15 9.32
N VAL A 55 -9.18 -3.78 10.12
CA VAL A 55 -9.73 -2.42 10.14
C VAL A 55 -8.67 -1.40 10.57
N GLN A 56 -7.86 -1.74 11.57
CA GLN A 56 -6.81 -0.85 12.04
C GLN A 56 -5.72 -0.65 10.98
N ILE A 57 -5.26 -1.73 10.34
CA ILE A 57 -4.29 -1.65 9.23
C ILE A 57 -4.83 -0.78 8.11
N ALA A 58 -6.09 -0.97 7.70
CA ALA A 58 -6.70 -0.17 6.63
C ALA A 58 -6.77 1.33 6.97
N LYS A 59 -7.04 1.69 8.23
CA LYS A 59 -7.01 3.09 8.70
C LYS A 59 -5.59 3.68 8.65
N ASP A 60 -4.59 2.89 9.00
CA ASP A 60 -3.20 3.33 8.99
C ASP A 60 -2.69 3.50 7.54
N GLU A 61 -3.12 2.63 6.62
CA GLU A 61 -2.85 2.79 5.18
C GLU A 61 -3.50 4.02 4.59
N ASP A 62 -4.79 4.27 4.87
CA ASP A 62 -5.50 5.46 4.40
C ASP A 62 -4.77 6.73 4.83
N ARG A 63 -4.34 6.79 6.10
CA ARG A 63 -3.55 7.91 6.62
C ARG A 63 -2.20 8.06 5.92
N PHE A 64 -1.50 6.95 5.70
CA PHE A 64 -0.22 6.95 5.02
C PHE A 64 -0.35 7.46 3.58
N LEU A 65 -1.34 6.96 2.83
CA LEU A 65 -1.60 7.35 1.45
C LEU A 65 -1.93 8.84 1.34
N LYS A 66 -2.81 9.36 2.19
CA LYS A 66 -3.13 10.79 2.28
C LYS A 66 -1.91 11.66 2.54
N THR A 67 -1.04 11.23 3.46
CA THR A 67 0.22 11.94 3.76
C THR A 67 1.18 11.93 2.56
N ASN A 68 1.08 10.94 1.67
CA ASN A 68 1.85 10.86 0.43
C ASN A 68 1.12 11.50 -0.77
N GLY A 69 0.00 12.19 -0.54
CA GLY A 69 -0.73 12.93 -1.54
C GLY A 69 -1.51 12.07 -2.53
N ILE A 70 -1.82 10.84 -2.13
CA ILE A 70 -2.83 9.97 -2.76
C ILE A 70 -4.19 10.30 -2.17
#